data_AF-A0A0C2FJI6-F1
#
_entry.id   AF-A0A0C2FJI6-F1
#
_cell.length_a   1.000
_cell.length_b   1.000
_cell.length_c   1.000
_cell.angle_alpha   90.00
_cell.angle_beta   90.00
_cell.angle_gamma   90.00
#
_symmetry.space_group_name_H-M   'P 1'
#
loop_
_entity.id
_entity.type
_entity.pdbx_description
1 polymer ?
#
loop_
_entity_poly.entity_id
_entity_poly.type
_entity_poly.pdbx_seq_one_letter_code
_entity_poly.pdbx_strand_id
1 'polypeptide(L)' 'MTDSDLNVRRVALVVLNSAAHNKPSLIRGLLDVLLPSVYSETQVRKELIREVEMGPFKHQVDDGLDLRKSAFEW' A
#
# COMPACT_ATOMS: atom_id res chain seq x y z
N MET A 1 -6.83 2.65 5.41
CA MET A 1 -5.62 1.81 5.39
C MET A 1 -5.35 1.15 6.75
N THR A 2 -6.39 0.90 7.55
CA THR A 2 -6.23 0.46 8.95
C THR A 2 -6.60 -1.01 9.15
N ASP A 3 -7.10 -1.67 8.11
CA ASP A 3 -7.39 -3.09 8.15
C ASP A 3 -6.10 -3.90 8.32
N SER A 4 -6.16 -4.97 9.10
CA SER A 4 -5.03 -5.88 9.29
C SER A 4 -4.62 -6.56 7.98
N ASP A 5 -5.57 -6.84 7.09
CA ASP A 5 -5.31 -7.52 5.83
C ASP A 5 -4.67 -6.57 4.80
N LEU A 6 -3.48 -6.95 4.32
CA LEU A 6 -2.73 -6.21 3.30
C LEU A 6 -3.49 -6.13 1.98
N ASN A 7 -4.23 -7.17 1.61
CA ASN A 7 -5.02 -7.19 0.38
C ASN A 7 -6.18 -6.21 0.43
N VAL A 8 -6.87 -6.12 1.57
CA VAL A 8 -7.96 -5.16 1.77
C VAL A 8 -7.43 -3.73 1.65
N ARG A 9 -6.28 -3.44 2.27
CA ARG A 9 -5.61 -2.14 2.14
C ARG A 9 -5.22 -1.83 0.69
N ARG A 10 -4.70 -2.82 -0.04
CA ARG A 10 -4.31 -2.66 -1.45
C ARG A 10 -5.51 -2.34 -2.33
N VAL A 11 -6.62 -3.06 -2.16
CA VAL A 11 -7.87 -2.78 -2.90
C VAL A 11 -8.37 -1.38 -2.58
N ALA A 12 -8.30 -0.94 -1.32
CA ALA A 12 -8.67 0.43 -0.94
C ALA A 12 -7.81 1.49 -1.66
N LEU A 13 -6.50 1.28 -1.83
CA LEU A 13 -5.63 2.17 -2.61
C LEU A 13 -6.06 2.22 -4.08
N VAL A 14 -6.30 1.06 -4.70
CA VAL A 14 -6.72 0.98 -6.10
C VAL A 14 -8.06 1.69 -6.33
N VAL A 15 -9.02 1.50 -5.42
CA VAL A 15 -10.32 2.20 -5.49
C VAL A 15 -10.16 3.70 -5.32
N LEU A 16 -9.33 4.13 -4.36
CA LEU A 16 -9.05 5.53 -4.13
C LEU A 16 -8.37 6.17 -5.36
N ASN A 17 -7.41 5.48 -5.96
CA ASN A 17 -6.74 5.94 -7.18
C ASN A 17 -7.73 6.05 -8.35
N SER A 18 -8.58 5.04 -8.54
CA SER A 18 -9.65 5.08 -9.54
C SER A 18 -10.61 6.27 -9.33
N ALA A 19 -10.99 6.54 -8.08
CA ALA A 19 -11.82 7.70 -7.76
C ALA A 19 -11.09 9.03 -8.02
N ALA A 20 -9.80 9.11 -7.69
CA ALA A 20 -8.97 10.28 -7.95
C ALA A 20 -8.85 10.59 -9.44
N HIS A 21 -8.66 9.56 -10.28
CA HIS A 21 -8.58 9.74 -11.73
C HIS A 21 -9.92 10.02 -12.40
N ASN A 22 -10.98 9.30 -12.03
CA ASN A 22 -12.23 9.32 -12.78
C ASN A 22 -13.25 10.34 -12.25
N LYS A 23 -13.22 10.62 -10.94
CA LYS A 23 -14.17 11.55 -10.31
C LYS A 23 -13.58 12.24 -9.06
N PRO A 24 -12.51 13.05 -9.21
CA PRO A 24 -11.80 13.63 -8.07
C PRO A 24 -12.65 14.52 -7.16
N SER A 25 -13.80 15.03 -7.62
CA SER A 25 -14.74 15.77 -6.78
C SER A 25 -15.31 14.95 -5.62
N LEU A 26 -15.37 13.61 -5.73
CA LEU A 26 -15.83 12.73 -4.66
C LEU A 26 -14.86 12.67 -3.47
N ILE A 27 -13.56 12.84 -3.71
CA ILE A 27 -12.52 12.64 -2.69
C ILE A 27 -11.86 13.94 -2.25
N ARG A 28 -12.04 15.04 -2.99
CA ARG A 28 -11.39 16.34 -2.73
C ARG A 28 -11.57 16.82 -1.28
N GLY A 29 -12.77 16.72 -0.74
CA GLY A 29 -13.06 17.16 0.64
C GLY A 29 -12.55 16.21 1.73
N LEU A 30 -12.00 15.05 1.35
CA LEU A 30 -11.52 14.02 2.26
C LEU A 30 -9.98 13.89 2.23
N LEU A 31 -9.28 14.65 1.38
CA LEU A 31 -7.84 14.49 1.17
C LEU A 31 -7.03 14.68 2.45
N ASP A 32 -7.39 15.64 3.30
CA ASP A 32 -6.70 15.87 4.58
C ASP A 32 -6.75 14.65 5.51
N VAL A 33 -7.79 13.82 5.37
CA VAL A 33 -7.98 12.58 6.15
C VAL A 33 -7.33 11.39 5.44
N LEU A 34 -7.43 11.32 4.11
CA LEU A 34 -6.98 10.18 3.31
C LEU A 34 -5.48 10.18 3.06
N LEU A 35 -4.88 11.34 2.77
CA LEU A 35 -3.46 11.46 2.41
C LEU A 35 -2.52 10.96 3.52
N PRO A 36 -2.72 11.27 4.81
CA PRO A 36 -1.88 10.70 5.87
C PRO A 36 -1.89 9.16 5.87
N SER A 37 -3.06 8.55 5.64
CA SER A 37 -3.20 7.10 5.56
C SER A 37 -2.49 6.53 4.33
N VAL A 38 -2.62 7.18 3.18
CA VAL A 38 -1.91 6.81 1.94
C VAL A 38 -0.40 6.87 2.14
N TYR A 39 0.12 7.98 2.68
CA TYR A 39 1.54 8.16 2.91
C TYR A 39 2.09 7.18 3.95
N SER A 40 1.27 6.72 4.89
CA SER A 40 1.71 5.65 5.80
C SER A 40 1.97 4.33 5.08
N GLU A 41 1.23 4.05 4.00
CA GLU A 41 1.39 2.85 3.18
C GLU A 41 2.55 2.94 2.18
N THR A 42 3.25 4.09 2.07
CA THR A 42 4.48 4.19 1.27
C THR A 42 5.74 3.76 2.03
N GLN A 43 5.62 3.62 3.36
CA GLN A 43 6.74 3.30 4.24
C GLN A 43 7.09 1.81 4.21
N VAL A 44 8.39 1.50 4.24
CA VAL A 44 8.87 0.12 4.36
C VAL A 44 8.60 -0.40 5.77
N ARG A 45 7.83 -1.49 5.85
CA ARG A 45 7.51 -2.20 7.09
C ARG A 45 8.40 -3.43 7.24
N LYS A 46 9.37 -3.37 8.14
CA LYS A 46 10.37 -4.44 8.34
C LYS A 46 9.73 -5.74 8.80
N GLU A 47 8.61 -5.66 9.52
CA GLU A 47 7.81 -6.79 9.96
C GLU A 47 7.16 -7.58 8.81
N LEU A 48 7.11 -7.02 7.59
CA LEU A 48 6.62 -7.70 6.38
C LEU A 48 7.76 -8.27 5.52
N ILE A 49 9.01 -8.12 5.95
CA ILE A 49 10.19 -8.59 5.21
C ILE A 49 10.77 -9.80 5.93
N ARG A 50 10.91 -10.90 5.20
CA ARG A 50 11.49 -12.16 5.70
C ARG A 50 12.57 -12.67 4.76
N GLU A 51 13.63 -13.23 5.32
CA GLU A 51 14.66 -13.90 4.55
C GLU A 51 14.33 -15.40 4.48
N VAL A 52 14.33 -15.95 3.28
CA VAL A 52 14.15 -17.37 3.01
C VAL A 52 15.50 -17.94 2.60
N GLU A 53 15.99 -18.92 3.37
CA GLU A 53 17.21 -19.65 3.04
C GLU A 53 16.91 -20.78 2.05
N MET A 54 17.71 -20.85 0.98
CA MET A 54 17.66 -21.85 -0.08
C MET A 54 19.05 -22.49 -0.21
N GLY A 55 19.49 -23.19 0.85
CA GLY A 55 20.84 -23.75 0.92
C GLY A 55 21.91 -22.65 1.01
N PRO A 56 22.85 -22.52 0.05
CA PRO A 56 23.84 -21.44 0.06
C PRO A 56 23.27 -20.07 -0.33
N PHE A 57 22.00 -19.98 -0.74
CA PHE A 57 21.36 -18.74 -1.18
C PHE A 57 20.39 -18.18 -0.13
N LYS A 58 20.27 -16.86 -0.09
CA LYS A 58 19.28 -16.11 0.71
C LYS A 58 18.42 -15.27 -0.21
N HIS A 59 17.11 -15.31 -0.03
CA HIS A 59 16.15 -14.49 -0.79
C HIS A 59 15.26 -13.70 0.17
N GLN A 60 15.24 -12.37 0.01
CA GLN A 60 14.32 -11.53 0.76
C GLN A 60 12.95 -11.52 0.10
N VAL A 61 11.95 -11.90 0.87
CA VAL A 61 10.54 -11.80 0.50
C VAL A 61 9.94 -10.64 1.29
N ASP A 62 9.38 -9.67 0.57
CA ASP A 62 8.70 -8.50 1.13
C ASP A 62 7.21 -8.60 0.81
N ASP A 63 6.43 -9.10 1.77
CA ASP A 63 5.00 -9.31 1.63
C ASP A 63 4.22 -7.96 1.54
N GLY A 64 4.86 -6.84 1.87
CA GLY A 64 4.32 -5.49 1.76
C GLY A 64 4.64 -4.77 0.44
N LEU A 65 5.46 -5.37 -0.43
CA LEU A 65 6.00 -4.70 -1.62
C LEU A 65 4.90 -4.22 -2.58
N ASP A 66 3.93 -5.09 -2.88
CA ASP A 66 2.87 -4.76 -3.84
C ASP A 66 1.92 -3.69 -3.30
N LEU A 67 1.64 -3.72 -2.00
CA LEU A 67 0.85 -2.69 -1.34
C LEU A 67 1.54 -1.32 -1.42
N ARG A 68 2.86 -1.27 -1.18
CA ARG A 68 3.62 -0.01 -1.33
C ARG A 68 3.63 0.48 -2.77
N LYS A 69 3.81 -0.41 -3.76
CA LYS A 69 3.74 -0.03 -5.18
C LYS A 69 2.40 0.62 -5.52
N SER A 70 1.29 0.01 -5.08
CA SER A 70 -0.04 0.61 -5.26
C SER A 70 -0.20 1.95 -4.54
N ALA A 71 0.56 2.22 -3.47
CA ALA A 71 0.57 3.51 -2.79
C ALA A 71 1.40 4.59 -3.52
N PHE A 72 2.18 4.22 -4.54
CA PHE A 72 2.89 5.15 -5.42
C PHE A 72 2.21 5.33 -6.79
N GLU A 73 1.31 4.42 -7.17
CA GLU A 73 0.51 4.53 -8.39
C GLU A 73 -0.63 5.54 -8.18
N TRP A 74 -0.43 6.78 -8.67
CA TRP A 74 -1.36 7.92 -8.61
C TRP A 74 -1.32 8.75 -9.89
#